data_AF-A0A440I7S4-F1
#
_entry.id   AF-A0A440I7S4-F1
#
_cell.length_a   1.000
_cell.length_b   1.000
_cell.length_c   1.000
_cell.angle_alpha   90.00
_cell.angle_beta   90.00
_cell.angle_gamma   90.00
#
_symmetry.space_group_name_H-M   'P 1'
#
loop_
_entity.id
_entity.type
_entity.pdbx_description
1 polymer ?
#
loop_
_entity_poly.entity_id
_entity_poly.type
_entity_poly.pdbx_seq_one_letter_code
_entity_poly.pdbx_strand_id
1 'polypeptide(L)'
;MIFWPGEGWVWRWRPNSTPIRVPSHVLELRDALGVTDEQASRTKTLLDQMKAETIPLGRRIIEKETELDRLFSERKITSAHLAEMTKTMADLQGALRAAHLRYHLEMAELLTPEQIRRYSQLRGYSGQVD
;
A
#
# COMPACT_ATOMS: atom_id res chain seq x y z
N MET A 1 -1.89 -11.95 1.05
CA MET A 1 -2.93 -11.44 1.96
C MET A 1 -2.95 -12.38 3.14
N ILE A 2 -2.78 -11.90 4.37
CA ILE A 2 -3.03 -12.73 5.55
C ILE A 2 -4.13 -12.03 6.32
N PHE A 3 -5.29 -12.67 6.36
CA PHE A 3 -6.39 -12.34 7.25
C PHE A 3 -6.08 -12.92 8.62
N TRP A 4 -6.25 -12.11 9.67
CA TRP A 4 -6.43 -12.63 11.03
C TRP A 4 -7.45 -11.76 11.75
N PRO A 5 -8.51 -12.33 12.36
CA PRO A 5 -9.43 -11.57 13.19
C PRO A 5 -8.83 -11.38 14.59
N GLY A 6 -8.94 -10.18 15.16
CA GLY A 6 -8.82 -9.98 16.62
C GLY A 6 -7.84 -8.93 17.14
N GLU A 7 -6.94 -8.40 16.31
CA GLU A 7 -6.03 -7.33 16.71
C GLU A 7 -6.05 -6.28 15.60
N GLY A 8 -6.19 -5.00 15.96
CA GLY A 8 -6.58 -3.91 15.07
C GLY A 8 -6.01 -3.96 13.65
N TRP A 9 -6.81 -3.52 12.68
CA TRP A 9 -6.55 -3.51 11.24
C TRP A 9 -5.19 -2.91 10.86
N VAL A 10 -4.11 -3.68 10.96
CA VAL A 10 -2.81 -3.29 10.43
C VAL A 10 -2.75 -3.84 9.01
N TRP A 11 -2.85 -2.95 8.03
CA TRP A 11 -2.58 -3.24 6.62
C TRP A 11 -1.13 -3.65 6.43
N ARG A 12 -0.79 -4.90 6.77
CA ARG A 12 0.55 -5.44 6.57
C ARG A 12 0.67 -5.93 5.14
N TRP A 13 0.98 -4.99 4.25
CA TRP A 13 1.40 -5.30 2.90
C TRP A 13 2.65 -6.19 2.97
N ARG A 14 2.56 -7.44 2.52
CA ARG A 14 3.75 -8.30 2.35
C ARG A 14 4.36 -7.96 0.98
N PRO A 15 5.57 -7.37 0.93
CA PRO A 15 6.27 -7.16 -0.33
C PRO A 15 6.64 -8.52 -0.90
N ASN A 16 6.13 -8.85 -2.08
CA ASN A 16 6.84 -9.83 -2.90
C ASN A 16 7.99 -9.07 -3.59
N SER A 17 9.19 -9.23 -3.01
CA SER A 17 10.47 -9.32 -3.71
C SER A 17 11.04 -8.12 -4.48
N THR A 18 10.64 -6.87 -4.20
CA THR A 18 11.35 -5.70 -4.78
C THR A 18 11.54 -4.57 -3.75
N PRO A 19 12.63 -3.78 -3.85
CA PRO A 19 12.86 -2.61 -3.01
C PRO A 19 11.86 -1.51 -3.34
N ILE A 20 10.69 -1.58 -2.71
CA ILE A 20 9.56 -0.70 -2.99
C ILE A 20 9.68 0.56 -2.12
N ARG A 21 9.73 1.71 -2.79
CA ARG A 21 9.94 3.04 -2.21
C ARG A 21 8.61 3.68 -1.85
N VAL A 22 8.11 3.41 -0.64
CA VAL A 22 6.97 4.16 -0.11
C VAL A 22 7.45 5.59 0.15
N PRO A 23 6.71 6.64 -0.25
CA PRO A 23 7.10 8.03 0.00
C PRO A 23 7.44 8.33 1.47
N SER A 24 6.74 7.69 2.42
CA SER A 24 7.06 7.81 3.85
C SER A 24 8.46 7.32 4.20
N HIS A 25 8.90 6.19 3.64
CA HIS A 25 10.22 5.63 3.91
C HIS A 25 11.35 6.51 3.34
N VAL A 26 11.09 7.19 2.22
CA VAL A 26 12.08 8.12 1.65
C VAL A 26 12.25 9.34 2.57
N LEU A 27 11.16 9.85 3.16
CA LEU A 27 11.22 10.92 4.15
C LEU A 27 11.90 10.48 5.45
N GLU A 28 11.64 9.24 5.92
CA GLU A 28 12.31 8.66 7.08
C GLU A 28 13.83 8.51 6.87
N LEU A 29 14.25 8.21 5.64
CA LEU A 29 15.66 8.02 5.26
C LEU A 29 16.28 9.26 4.62
N ARG A 30 15.64 10.44 4.71
CA ARG A 30 16.02 11.66 3.98
C ARG A 30 17.52 11.95 4.07
N ASP A 31 18.03 12.00 5.30
CA ASP A 31 19.43 12.36 5.56
C ASP A 31 20.39 11.27 5.08
N ALA A 32 20.02 9.99 5.27
CA ALA A 32 20.83 8.83 4.83
C ALA A 32 20.86 8.66 3.30
N LEU A 33 19.89 9.23 2.59
CA LEU A 33 19.78 9.26 1.13
C LEU A 33 20.30 10.57 0.52
N GLY A 34 20.59 11.59 1.32
CA GLY A 34 20.92 12.92 0.80
C GLY A 34 19.79 13.50 -0.06
N VAL A 35 18.53 13.28 0.35
CA VAL A 35 17.34 13.83 -0.33
C VAL A 35 17.34 15.34 -0.16
N THR A 36 17.27 16.07 -1.28
CA THR A 36 17.25 17.55 -1.27
C THR A 36 15.94 18.08 -0.70
N ASP A 37 15.92 19.35 -0.29
CA ASP A 37 14.68 19.99 0.18
C ASP A 37 13.59 20.01 -0.89
N GLU A 38 13.97 20.15 -2.17
CA GLU A 38 13.03 20.04 -3.29
C GLU A 38 12.46 18.62 -3.41
N GLN A 39 13.32 17.59 -3.38
CA GLN A 39 12.87 16.19 -3.40
C GLN A 39 11.98 15.87 -2.20
N ALA A 40 12.31 16.37 -1.01
CA ALA A 40 11.52 16.18 0.20
C ALA A 40 10.13 16.83 0.08
N SER A 41 10.06 18.07 -0.43
CA SER A 41 8.80 18.77 -0.67
C SER A 41 7.91 18.00 -1.66
N ARG A 42 8.47 17.57 -2.80
CA ARG A 42 7.75 16.76 -3.80
C ARG A 42 7.30 15.41 -3.23
N THR A 43 8.16 14.76 -2.43
CA THR A 43 7.83 13.49 -1.76
C THR A 43 6.68 13.65 -0.77
N LYS A 44 6.61 14.76 -0.03
CA LYS A 44 5.51 15.05 0.88
C LYS A 44 4.18 15.21 0.14
N THR A 45 4.18 15.99 -0.95
CA THR A 45 3.00 16.12 -1.82
C THR A 45 2.54 14.77 -2.35
N LEU A 46 3.49 13.93 -2.79
CA LEU A 46 3.21 12.58 -3.28
C LEU A 46 2.59 11.69 -2.19
N LEU A 47 3.10 11.76 -0.95
CA LEU A 47 2.57 11.05 0.20
C LEU A 47 1.13 11.49 0.54
N ASP A 48 0.87 12.80 0.52
CA ASP A 48 -0.45 13.34 0.84
C ASP A 48 -1.49 12.95 -0.23
N GLN A 49 -1.11 12.99 -1.51
CA GLN A 49 -1.95 12.50 -2.61
C GLN A 49 -2.22 10.99 -2.50
N MET A 50 -1.17 10.18 -2.23
CA MET A 50 -1.33 8.75 -2.01
C MET A 50 -2.32 8.46 -0.88
N LYS A 51 -2.21 9.16 0.26
CA LYS A 51 -3.15 9.01 1.37
C LYS A 51 -4.57 9.39 0.98
N ALA A 52 -4.75 10.51 0.30
CA ALA A 52 -6.06 10.98 -0.14
C ALA A 52 -6.76 9.98 -1.07
N GLU A 53 -6.02 9.25 -1.90
CA GLU A 53 -6.58 8.24 -2.81
C GLU A 53 -6.77 6.86 -2.15
N THR A 54 -5.78 6.40 -1.37
CA THR A 54 -5.76 5.03 -0.82
C THR A 54 -6.62 4.86 0.44
N ILE A 55 -6.75 5.89 1.29
CA ILE A 55 -7.55 5.81 2.52
C ILE A 55 -9.03 5.54 2.21
N PRO A 56 -9.70 6.25 1.27
CA PRO A 56 -11.09 5.96 0.91
C PRO A 56 -11.28 4.53 0.39
N LEU A 57 -10.34 4.00 -0.40
CA LEU A 57 -10.40 2.61 -0.88
C LEU A 57 -10.32 1.61 0.27
N GLY A 58 -9.38 1.81 1.20
CA GLY A 58 -9.25 0.98 2.40
C GLY A 58 -10.51 1.00 3.28
N ARG A 59 -11.13 2.17 3.46
CA ARG A 59 -12.40 2.30 4.21
C ARG A 59 -13.53 1.51 3.55
N ARG A 60 -13.67 1.62 2.23
CA ARG A 60 -14.69 0.87 1.47
C ARG A 60 -14.50 -0.64 1.57
N ILE A 61 -13.25 -1.13 1.59
CA ILE A 61 -12.98 -2.56 1.82
C ILE A 61 -13.48 -2.96 3.21
N ILE A 62 -13.10 -2.23 4.26
CA ILE A 62 -13.52 -2.52 5.64
C ILE A 62 -15.04 -2.51 5.78
N GLU A 63 -15.73 -1.54 5.16
CA GLU A 63 -17.19 -1.45 5.14
C GLU A 63 -17.82 -2.71 4.50
N LYS A 64 -17.26 -3.20 3.38
CA LYS A 64 -17.76 -4.39 2.69
C LYS A 64 -17.48 -5.68 3.45
N GLU A 65 -16.31 -5.80 4.07
CA GLU A 65 -15.98 -6.95 4.95
C GLU A 65 -16.92 -6.97 6.17
N THR A 66 -17.15 -5.81 6.80
CA THR A 66 -18.07 -5.69 7.94
C THR A 66 -19.51 -6.08 7.57
N GLU A 67 -19.97 -5.65 6.40
CA GLU A 67 -21.29 -6.03 5.90
C GLU A 67 -21.37 -7.53 5.57
N LEU A 68 -20.30 -8.11 5.03
CA LEU A 68 -20.25 -9.54 4.75
C LEU A 68 -20.35 -10.35 6.04
N ASP A 69 -19.55 -9.99 7.05
CA ASP A 69 -19.57 -10.59 8.38
C ASP A 69 -20.97 -10.50 9.02
N ARG A 70 -21.62 -9.32 8.93
CA ARG A 70 -22.98 -9.12 9.43
C ARG A 70 -23.97 -10.07 8.73
N LEU A 71 -23.93 -10.16 7.40
CA LEU A 71 -24.84 -11.02 6.63
C LEU A 71 -24.64 -12.52 6.92
N PHE A 72 -23.41 -12.95 7.17
CA PHE A 72 -23.13 -14.31 7.65
C PHE A 72 -23.68 -14.54 9.05
N SER A 73 -23.45 -13.62 9.99
CA SER A 73 -23.91 -13.74 11.38
C SER A 73 -25.44 -13.83 11.48
N GLU A 74 -26.15 -13.10 10.61
CA GLU A 74 -27.61 -13.08 10.53
C GLU A 74 -28.18 -14.23 9.70
N ARG A 75 -27.33 -15.08 9.09
CA ARG A 75 -27.72 -16.14 8.14
C ARG A 75 -28.57 -15.62 6.97
N LYS A 76 -28.31 -14.38 6.52
CA LYS A 76 -29.01 -13.71 5.41
C LYS A 76 -28.25 -13.75 4.09
N ILE A 77 -27.00 -14.24 4.10
CA ILE A 77 -26.19 -14.33 2.89
C ILE A 77 -26.74 -15.40 1.94
N THR A 78 -26.78 -15.09 0.65
CA THR A 78 -27.07 -16.05 -0.42
C THR A 78 -25.83 -16.26 -1.28
N SER A 79 -25.77 -17.37 -2.03
CA SER A 79 -24.63 -17.64 -2.92
C SER A 79 -24.40 -16.53 -3.95
N ALA A 80 -25.47 -15.95 -4.49
CA ALA A 80 -25.39 -14.84 -5.44
C ALA A 80 -24.81 -13.58 -4.80
N HIS A 81 -25.29 -13.22 -3.61
CA HIS A 81 -24.83 -12.02 -2.91
C HIS A 81 -23.38 -12.17 -2.41
N LEU A 82 -23.01 -13.37 -1.96
CA LEU A 82 -21.62 -13.71 -1.63
C LEU A 82 -20.68 -13.52 -2.83
N ALA A 83 -21.07 -14.02 -4.01
CA ALA A 83 -20.28 -13.88 -5.23
C ALA A 83 -20.11 -12.40 -5.63
N GLU A 84 -21.16 -11.59 -5.51
CA GLU A 84 -21.13 -10.16 -5.84
C GLU A 84 -20.25 -9.37 -4.86
N MET A 85 -20.41 -9.60 -3.55
CA MET A 85 -19.62 -8.90 -2.53
C MET A 85 -18.14 -9.25 -2.61
N THR A 86 -17.80 -10.53 -2.79
CA THR A 86 -16.40 -10.97 -2.93
C THR A 86 -15.75 -10.40 -4.19
N LYS A 87 -16.48 -10.36 -5.32
CA LYS A 87 -16.00 -9.66 -6.53
C LYS A 87 -15.75 -8.17 -6.29
N THR A 88 -16.70 -7.49 -5.64
CA THR A 88 -16.58 -6.06 -5.33
C THR A 88 -15.37 -5.78 -4.44
N MET A 89 -15.12 -6.61 -3.42
CA MET A 89 -13.96 -6.46 -2.55
C MET A 89 -12.66 -6.74 -3.29
N ALA A 90 -12.62 -7.74 -4.18
CA ALA A 90 -11.46 -8.00 -5.03
C ALA A 90 -11.14 -6.81 -5.94
N ASP A 91 -12.15 -6.19 -6.56
CA ASP A 91 -11.99 -4.99 -7.39
C ASP A 91 -11.42 -3.81 -6.57
N LEU A 92 -11.95 -3.58 -5.35
CA LEU A 92 -11.44 -2.54 -4.44
C LEU A 92 -9.99 -2.81 -4.01
N GLN A 93 -9.66 -4.06 -3.68
CA GLN A 93 -8.31 -4.48 -3.32
C GLN A 93 -7.34 -4.30 -4.49
N GLY A 94 -7.78 -4.63 -5.71
CA GLY A 94 -7.05 -4.39 -6.95
C GLY A 94 -6.76 -2.91 -7.16
N ALA A 95 -7.79 -2.06 -7.03
CA ALA A 95 -7.67 -0.61 -7.14
C ALA A 95 -6.69 -0.03 -6.10
N LEU A 96 -6.81 -0.46 -4.83
CA LEU A 96 -5.91 -0.03 -3.76
C LEU A 96 -4.45 -0.42 -4.06
N ARG A 97 -4.22 -1.65 -4.53
CA ARG A 97 -2.88 -2.12 -4.90
C ARG A 97 -2.32 -1.34 -6.08
N ALA A 98 -3.12 -1.08 -7.11
CA ALA A 98 -2.71 -0.33 -8.28
C ALA A 98 -2.33 1.12 -7.91
N ALA A 99 -3.14 1.79 -7.09
CA ALA A 99 -2.86 3.13 -6.59
C ALA A 99 -1.51 3.16 -5.84
N HIS A 100 -1.31 2.26 -4.86
CA HIS A 100 -0.03 2.17 -4.15
C HIS A 100 1.16 1.98 -5.08
N LEU A 101 1.08 1.01 -6.02
CA LEU A 101 2.16 0.71 -6.96
C LEU A 101 2.47 1.88 -7.91
N ARG A 102 1.46 2.63 -8.33
CA ARG A 102 1.67 3.84 -9.12
C ARG A 102 2.47 4.89 -8.35
N TYR A 103 2.13 5.16 -7.09
CA TYR A 103 2.91 6.08 -6.25
C TYR A 103 4.35 5.60 -5.99
N HIS A 104 4.59 4.29 -6.00
CA HIS A 104 5.95 3.75 -5.96
C HIS A 104 6.76 4.04 -7.23
N LEU A 105 6.13 4.00 -8.40
CA LEU A 105 6.75 4.37 -9.67
C LEU A 105 7.08 5.87 -9.69
N GLU A 106 6.12 6.72 -9.33
CA GLU A 106 6.31 8.18 -9.26
C GLU A 106 7.42 8.56 -8.26
N MET A 107 7.50 7.87 -7.11
CA MET A 107 8.58 8.07 -6.14
C MET A 107 9.95 7.65 -6.70
N ALA A 108 10.00 6.64 -7.56
CA ALA A 108 11.25 6.23 -8.19
C ALA A 108 11.81 7.31 -9.12
N GLU A 109 10.94 7.98 -9.87
CA GLU A 109 11.32 9.05 -10.82
C GLU A 109 11.86 10.31 -10.11
N LEU A 110 11.50 10.51 -8.84
CA LEU A 110 12.00 11.63 -8.03
C LEU A 110 13.40 11.39 -7.46
N LEU A 111 13.90 10.16 -7.43
CA LEU A 111 15.20 9.82 -6.85
C LEU A 111 16.25 9.58 -7.92
N THR A 112 17.50 9.89 -7.59
CA THR A 112 18.63 9.51 -8.45
C THR A 112 18.88 8.01 -8.40
N PRO A 113 19.53 7.42 -9.43
CA PRO A 113 19.97 6.03 -9.39
C PRO A 113 20.81 5.69 -8.15
N GLU A 114 21.66 6.61 -7.71
CA GLU A 114 22.49 6.49 -6.50
C GLU A 114 21.62 6.39 -5.24
N GLN A 115 20.63 7.28 -5.11
CA GLN A 115 19.66 7.27 -4.01
C GLN A 115 18.85 5.97 -3.99
N ILE A 116 18.46 5.46 -5.16
CA ILE A 116 17.75 4.18 -5.28
C ILE A 116 18.62 3.03 -4.80
N ARG A 117 19.90 2.95 -5.22
CA ARG A 117 20.83 1.91 -4.75
C ARG A 117 21.04 1.99 -3.25
N ARG A 118 21.21 3.20 -2.71
CA ARG A 118 21.37 3.43 -1.27
C ARG A 118 20.13 3.03 -0.47
N TYR A 119 18.94 3.37 -0.97
CA TYR A 119 17.67 2.94 -0.38
C TYR A 119 17.59 1.41 -0.30
N SER A 120 17.91 0.70 -1.39
CA SER A 120 17.90 -0.77 -1.41
C SER A 120 18.85 -1.37 -0.36
N GLN A 121 20.04 -0.79 -0.17
CA GLN A 121 20.99 -1.22 0.87
C GLN A 121 20.44 -0.98 2.29
N LEU A 122 19.94 0.23 2.56
CA LEU A 122 19.40 0.62 3.87
C LEU A 122 18.19 -0.24 4.27
N ARG A 123 17.49 -0.80 3.29
CA ARG A 123 16.32 -1.65 3.49
C ARG A 123 16.61 -3.14 3.49
N GLY A 124 17.87 -3.53 3.38
CA GLY A 124 18.29 -4.94 3.41
C GLY A 124 17.95 -5.73 2.13
N TYR A 125 17.69 -5.04 1.01
CA TYR A 125 17.44 -5.68 -0.28
C TYR A 125 18.71 -5.99 -1.08
N SER A 126 19.89 -5.67 -0.54
CA SER A 126 21.19 -5.93 -1.18
C SER A 126 21.62 -7.41 -1.22
N GLY A 127 20.75 -8.34 -0.82
CA GLY A 127 21.00 -9.79 -0.87
C GLY A 127 20.17 -10.55 -1.93
N GLN A 128 19.47 -9.86 -2.84
CA GLN A 128 18.73 -10.48 -3.94
C GLN A 128 19.12 -9.80 -5.26
N VAL A 129 20.37 -10.01 -5.67
CA VAL A 129 20.78 -9.86 -7.06
C VAL A 129 21.69 -11.05 -7.33
N ASP A 130 21.07 -12.16 -7.73
CA ASP A 130 21.64 -13.16 -8.64
C ASP A 130 20.61 -13.33 -9.77
#